data_AF-A0A2M8E4D0-F1
#
_entry.id   AF-A0A2M8E4D0-F1
#
_cell.length_a   1.000
_cell.length_b   1.000
_cell.length_c   1.000
_cell.angle_alpha   90.00
_cell.angle_beta   90.00
_cell.angle_gamma   90.00
#
_symmetry.space_group_name_H-M   'P 1'
#
loop_
_entity.id
_entity.type
_entity.pdbx_description
1 polymer ?
#
loop_
_entity_poly.entity_id
_entity_poly.type
_entity_poly.pdbx_seq_one_letter_code
_entity_poly.pdbx_strand_id
1 'polypeptide(L)' 'YVFTRDHLFASPSMAAIAVMGRSANGWLEWKTEQGQTLDVAKRQVLPSLT' A
#
# COMPACT_ATOMS: atom_id res chain seq x y z
N TYR A 1 1.13 -16.26 7.34
CA TYR A 1 2.47 -16.54 6.78
C TYR A 1 3.39 -15.39 7.17
N VAL A 2 4.64 -15.66 7.55
CA VAL A 2 5.63 -14.64 7.94
C VAL A 2 6.75 -14.64 6.90
N PHE A 3 7.06 -13.46 6.35
CA PHE A 3 8.20 -13.30 5.45
C PHE A 3 9.49 -13.35 6.27
N THR A 4 10.43 -14.23 5.91
CA THR A 4 11.72 -14.40 6.60
C THR A 4 12.83 -13.50 6.06
N ARG A 5 12.52 -12.73 5.03
CA ARG A 5 13.38 -11.76 4.36
C ARG A 5 12.51 -10.74 3.65
N ASP A 6 13.08 -9.58 3.35
CA ASP A 6 12.41 -8.57 2.55
C ASP A 6 12.04 -9.13 1.16
N HIS A 7 10.83 -8.81 0.71
CA HIS A 7 10.30 -9.20 -0.58
C HIS A 7 9.71 -7.99 -1.29
N LEU A 8 10.27 -7.66 -2.45
CA LEU A 8 9.76 -6.58 -3.29
C LEU A 8 8.66 -7.11 -4.20
N PHE A 9 7.44 -6.64 -3.98
CA PHE A 9 6.31 -6.92 -4.87
C PHE A 9 6.27 -5.91 -6.03
N ALA A 10 5.76 -6.33 -7.19
CA ALA A 10 5.66 -5.46 -8.37
C ALA A 10 4.60 -4.34 -8.21
N SER A 11 3.72 -4.43 -7.20
CA SER A 11 2.81 -3.34 -6.84
C SER A 11 2.33 -3.44 -5.39
N PRO A 12 1.79 -2.35 -4.81
CA PRO A 12 1.15 -2.41 -3.49
C PRO A 12 -0.03 -3.39 -3.42
N SER A 13 -0.76 -3.58 -4.52
CA SER A 13 -1.88 -4.54 -4.58
C SER A 13 -1.39 -5.98 -4.57
N MET A 14 -0.27 -6.30 -5.22
CA MET A 14 0.31 -7.65 -5.14
C MET A 14 0.77 -7.99 -3.72
N ALA A 15 1.38 -7.03 -3.02
CA ALA A 15 1.71 -7.20 -1.61
C ALA A 15 0.45 -7.46 -0.75
N ALA A 16 -0.62 -6.69 -1.00
CA ALA A 16 -1.88 -6.79 -0.27
C ALA A 16 -2.55 -8.16 -0.48
N ILE A 17 -2.61 -8.64 -1.72
CA ILE A 17 -3.15 -9.96 -2.07
C ILE A 17 -2.33 -11.06 -1.39
N ALA A 18 -1.00 -10.98 -1.42
CA ALA A 18 -0.11 -11.98 -0.82
C ALA A 18 -0.29 -12.10 0.70
N VAL A 19 -0.50 -10.98 1.40
CA VAL A 19 -0.68 -10.95 2.86
C VAL A 19 -2.09 -11.36 3.26
N MET A 20 -3.12 -10.92 2.52
CA MET A 20 -4.52 -11.09 2.92
C MET A 20 -5.22 -12.31 2.32
N GLY A 21 -4.64 -12.95 1.30
CA GLY A 21 -5.22 -14.14 0.67
C GLY A 21 -6.52 -13.91 -0.10
N ARG A 22 -6.82 -12.65 -0.49
CA ARG A 22 -7.99 -12.27 -1.29
C ARG A 22 -7.64 -11.16 -2.26
N SER A 23 -8.52 -10.91 -3.23
CA SER A 23 -8.47 -9.71 -4.07
C SER A 23 -8.46 -8.45 -3.20
N ALA A 24 -7.49 -7.57 -3.40
CA ALA A 24 -7.27 -6.41 -2.56
C ALA A 24 -6.66 -5.24 -3.33
N ASN A 25 -7.07 -4.02 -2.97
CA ASN A 25 -6.52 -2.78 -3.51
C ASN A 25 -5.48 -2.22 -2.54
N GLY A 26 -4.19 -2.44 -2.83
CA GLY A 26 -3.11 -2.00 -1.94
C GLY A 26 -3.09 -0.50 -1.69
N TRP A 27 -3.61 0.31 -2.63
CA TRP A 27 -3.67 1.76 -2.45
C TRP A 27 -4.63 2.20 -1.33
N LEU A 28 -5.61 1.37 -0.96
CA LEU A 28 -6.59 1.64 0.10
C LEU A 28 -6.31 0.85 1.40
N GLU A 29 -5.72 -0.34 1.27
CA GLU A 29 -5.50 -1.27 2.38
C GLU A 29 -4.29 -0.87 3.23
N TRP A 30 -3.23 -0.37 2.60
CA TRP A 30 -2.05 0.13 3.33
C TRP A 30 -2.31 1.52 3.87
N LYS A 31 -2.14 1.70 5.18
CA LYS A 31 -2.38 2.96 5.88
C LYS A 31 -1.19 3.38 6.73
N THR A 32 -0.98 4.68 6.86
CA THR A 32 -0.06 5.26 7.85
C THR A 32 -0.61 5.07 9.25
N GLU A 33 0.20 5.37 10.28
CA GLU A 33 -0.23 5.35 11.67
C GLU A 33 -1.41 6.32 11.94
N GLN A 34 -1.54 7.37 11.13
CA GLN A 34 -2.63 8.35 11.19
C GLN A 34 -3.88 7.89 10.41
N GLY A 35 -3.87 6.68 9.85
CA GLY A 35 -4.99 6.10 9.10
C GLY A 35 -5.11 6.57 7.65
N GLN A 36 -4.19 7.40 7.16
CA GLN A 36 -4.18 7.85 5.76
C GLN A 36 -3.80 6.70 4.83
N THR A 37 -4.50 6.53 3.72
CA THR A 37 -4.19 5.48 2.75
C THR A 37 -2.88 5.77 2.01
N LEU A 38 -2.26 4.72 1.45
CA LEU A 38 -1.05 4.86 0.64
C LEU A 38 -1.25 5.75 -0.58
N ASP A 39 -2.45 5.75 -1.17
CA ASP A 39 -2.80 6.66 -2.28
C ASP A 39 -2.67 8.12 -1.85
N VAL A 40 -3.30 8.47 -0.73
CA VAL A 40 -3.22 9.81 -0.14
C VAL A 40 -1.77 10.16 0.17
N ALA A 41 -1.02 9.25 0.78
CA ALA A 41 0.34 9.51 1.26
C ALA A 41 1.43 9.54 0.17
N LYS A 42 1.18 9.02 -1.04
CA LYS A 42 2.21 8.92 -2.09
C LYS A 42 1.82 9.47 -3.45
N ARG A 43 0.55 9.43 -3.82
CA ARG A 43 0.08 9.88 -5.14
C ARG A 43 -0.60 11.24 -5.08
N GLN A 44 -1.32 11.52 -4.01
CA GLN A 44 -2.02 12.79 -3.83
C GLN A 44 -1.16 13.86 -3.12
N VAL A 45 0.07 13.54 -2.71
CA VAL A 45 0.95 14.46 -1.94
C VAL A 45 1.62 15.55 -2.78
N LEU A 46 1.44 15.64 -4.12
CA LEU A 46 2.06 16.74 -4.90
C LEU A 46 1.19 17.24 -6.08
N PRO A 47 1.00 18.57 -6.27
CA PRO A 47 0.97 19.65 -5.27
C PRO A 47 -0.32 20.49 -5.35
N SER A 48 -0.81 20.94 -4.20
CA SER A 48 -1.59 22.17 -4.08
C SER A 48 -0.64 23.38 -4.23
N LEU A 49 -0.14 23.62 -5.45
CA LEU A 49 0.49 24.89 -5.85
C LEU A 49 0.36 25.08 -7.38
N THR A 50 -0.82 25.48 -7.86
CA THR A 50 -1.00 26.65 -8.77
C THR A 50 -2.46 27.10 -8.69
#